data_AF-Q73HP1-F1
#
_entry.id   AF-Q73HP1-F1
#
_cell.length_a   1.000
_cell.length_b   1.000
_cell.length_c   1.000
_cell.angle_alpha   90.00
_cell.angle_beta   90.00
_cell.angle_gamma   90.00
#
_symmetry.space_group_name_H-M   'P 1'
#
loop_
_entity.id
_entity.type
_entity.pdbx_description
1 polymer ?
#
loop_
_entity_poly.entity_id
_entity_poly.type
_entity_poly.pdbx_seq_one_letter_code
_entity_poly.pdbx_strand_id
1 'polypeptide(L)'
;MNNKENSKDRREEIEFRALESNGKALLDREVIETFLSAVHDREEARIIARKLIDSFGIGGVLGQEIDDLKTIEGITDSTVAVVLCLKEAAKRVPREELKKGPVMDNLETIVKYLRVSIGVRQEVRKEQLVKIQHG
;
A
#
# COMPACT_ATOMS: atom_id res chain seq x y z
N MET A 1 30.10 -6.05 8.30
CA MET A 1 29.25 -6.33 9.47
C MET A 1 28.83 -4.99 10.05
N ASN A 2 27.61 -4.49 9.78
CA ASN A 2 26.97 -3.39 10.55
C ASN A 2 25.50 -3.07 10.20
N ASN A 3 24.72 -3.96 9.57
CA ASN A 3 23.31 -3.67 9.22
C ASN A 3 22.27 -4.04 10.29
N LYS A 4 22.68 -4.61 11.43
CA LYS A 4 21.72 -5.13 12.44
C LYS A 4 21.21 -4.06 13.41
N GLU A 5 22.01 -3.04 13.75
CA GLU A 5 21.63 -1.97 14.69
C GLU A 5 20.59 -1.00 14.12
N ASN A 6 20.70 -0.58 12.85
CA ASN A 6 19.79 0.39 12.22
C ASN A 6 18.33 -0.09 12.10
N SER A 7 18.09 -1.41 12.02
CA SER A 7 16.75 -1.94 11.77
C SER A 7 15.82 -1.85 12.98
N LYS A 8 16.39 -1.89 14.19
CA LYS A 8 15.62 -1.80 15.44
C LYS A 8 15.24 -0.36 15.71
N ASP A 9 16.19 0.54 15.52
CA ASP A 9 16.02 1.99 15.59
C ASP A 9 14.92 2.48 14.62
N ARG A 10 14.95 2.05 13.35
CA ARG A 10 13.92 2.45 12.36
C ARG A 10 12.51 1.99 12.72
N ARG A 11 12.33 0.74 13.16
CA ARG A 11 11.00 0.23 13.52
C ARG A 11 10.45 1.00 14.71
N GLU A 12 11.28 1.20 15.73
CA GLU A 12 10.92 1.96 16.92
C GLU A 12 10.60 3.42 16.57
N GLU A 13 11.34 4.05 15.64
CA GLU A 13 11.05 5.39 15.13
C GLU A 13 9.72 5.45 14.35
N ILE A 14 9.43 4.46 13.50
CA ILE A 14 8.13 4.37 12.80
C ILE A 14 7.00 4.21 13.81
N GLU A 15 7.13 3.30 14.78
CA GLU A 15 6.12 3.08 15.83
C GLU A 15 5.91 4.33 16.68
N PHE A 16 6.99 4.98 17.11
CA PHE A 16 6.95 6.23 17.87
C PHE A 16 6.21 7.33 17.09
N ARG A 17 6.60 7.60 15.84
CA ARG A 17 5.92 8.61 15.01
C ARG A 17 4.47 8.24 14.75
N ALA A 18 4.15 6.96 14.56
CA ALA A 18 2.79 6.50 14.39
C ALA A 18 1.93 6.80 15.62
N LEU A 19 2.44 6.50 16.81
CA LEU A 19 1.73 6.74 18.07
C LEU A 19 1.57 8.24 18.36
N GLU A 20 2.64 9.03 18.23
CA GLU A 20 2.62 10.47 18.52
C GLU A 20 1.72 11.27 17.57
N SER A 21 1.69 10.87 16.29
CA SER A 21 0.94 11.59 15.25
C SER A 21 -0.43 10.98 14.92
N ASN A 22 -0.83 9.91 15.62
CA ASN A 22 -1.95 9.05 15.24
C ASN A 22 -1.89 8.63 13.75
N GLY A 23 -0.70 8.19 13.33
CA GLY A 23 -0.38 7.70 11.98
C GLY A 23 -0.13 8.78 10.93
N LYS A 24 -0.42 10.05 11.19
CA LYS A 24 -0.36 11.13 10.17
C LYS A 24 1.06 11.46 9.69
N ALA A 25 2.08 11.15 10.49
CA ALA A 25 3.48 11.40 10.15
C ALA A 25 4.13 10.27 9.35
N LEU A 26 3.42 9.15 9.12
CA LEU A 26 3.96 8.04 8.35
C LEU A 26 3.90 8.32 6.85
N LEU A 27 4.95 7.92 6.14
CA LEU A 27 4.93 7.86 4.68
C LEU A 27 4.14 6.62 4.22
N ASP A 28 3.53 6.66 3.03
CA ASP A 28 2.81 5.52 2.45
C ASP A 28 3.64 4.23 2.43
N ARG A 29 4.92 4.34 2.08
CA ARG A 29 5.85 3.20 2.08
C ARG A 29 6.10 2.64 3.48
N GLU A 30 6.03 3.47 4.51
CA GLU A 30 6.24 3.04 5.90
C GLU A 30 5.01 2.33 6.43
N VAL A 31 3.81 2.77 6.03
CA VAL A 31 2.57 2.04 6.29
C VAL A 31 2.64 0.63 5.70
N ILE A 32 3.02 0.50 4.42
CA ILE A 32 3.16 -0.83 3.78
C ILE A 32 4.30 -1.64 4.41
N GLU A 33 5.46 -1.03 4.67
CA GLU A 33 6.63 -1.67 5.32
C GLU A 33 6.26 -2.31 6.66
N THR A 34 5.44 -1.63 7.48
CA THR A 34 4.97 -2.17 8.76
C THR A 34 4.20 -3.49 8.57
N PHE A 35 3.30 -3.58 7.59
CA PHE A 35 2.54 -4.82 7.34
C PHE A 35 3.40 -5.91 6.72
N LEU A 36 4.30 -5.56 5.78
CA LEU A 36 5.17 -6.52 5.12
C LEU A 36 6.20 -7.14 6.07
N SER A 37 6.57 -6.42 7.14
CA SER A 37 7.46 -6.93 8.19
C SER A 37 6.89 -8.13 8.96
N ALA A 38 5.60 -8.48 8.77
CA ALA A 38 4.99 -9.69 9.33
C ALA A 38 5.37 -10.97 8.54
N VAL A 39 5.80 -10.83 7.29
CA VAL A 39 6.04 -11.95 6.37
C VAL A 39 7.42 -11.93 5.71
N HIS A 40 8.20 -10.88 5.92
CA HIS A 40 9.57 -10.69 5.43
C HIS A 40 10.49 -10.26 6.55
N ASP A 41 11.80 -10.38 6.33
CA ASP A 41 12.74 -9.66 7.18
C ASP A 41 12.62 -8.13 6.98
N ARG A 42 13.17 -7.36 7.93
CA ARG A 42 12.99 -5.91 7.97
C ARG A 42 13.54 -5.19 6.74
N GLU A 43 14.66 -5.68 6.19
CA GLU A 43 15.31 -5.04 5.05
C GLU A 43 14.54 -5.36 3.76
N GLU A 44 14.12 -6.61 3.59
CA GLU A 44 13.27 -7.04 2.48
C GLU A 44 11.93 -6.31 2.48
N ALA A 45 11.24 -6.24 3.63
CA ALA A 45 9.98 -5.53 3.77
C ALA A 45 10.09 -4.06 3.33
N ARG A 46 11.17 -3.39 3.74
CA ARG A 46 11.46 -1.99 3.39
C ARG A 46 11.69 -1.81 1.89
N ILE A 47 12.46 -2.70 1.27
CA ILE A 47 12.75 -2.65 -0.17
C ILE A 47 11.48 -2.90 -0.97
N ILE A 48 10.70 -3.93 -0.62
CA ILE A 48 9.46 -4.30 -1.32
C ILE A 48 8.42 -3.20 -1.17
N ALA A 49 8.24 -2.65 0.04
CA ALA A 49 7.30 -1.57 0.28
C ALA A 49 7.62 -0.32 -0.56
N ARG A 50 8.91 0.03 -0.66
CA ARG A 50 9.34 1.11 -1.55
C ARG A 50 9.02 0.79 -3.01
N LYS A 51 9.39 -0.39 -3.52
CA LYS A 51 9.11 -0.80 -4.91
C LYS A 51 7.61 -0.72 -5.24
N LEU A 52 6.76 -1.20 -4.32
CA LEU A 52 5.30 -1.18 -4.46
C LEU A 52 4.75 0.24 -4.56
N ILE A 53 5.17 1.12 -3.65
CA ILE A 53 4.70 2.52 -3.64
C ILE A 53 5.24 3.29 -4.85
N ASP A 54 6.50 3.09 -5.23
CA ASP A 54 7.07 3.74 -6.41
C ASP A 54 6.38 3.29 -7.72
N SER A 55 5.95 2.02 -7.79
CA SER A 55 5.30 1.45 -8.98
C SER A 55 3.82 1.80 -9.09
N PHE A 56 3.09 1.80 -7.97
CA PHE A 56 1.63 1.86 -7.98
C PHE A 56 1.04 3.01 -7.15
N GLY A 57 1.80 3.58 -6.22
CA GLY A 57 1.28 4.43 -5.15
C GLY A 57 0.33 3.68 -4.21
N ILE A 58 -0.07 4.29 -3.08
CA ILE A 58 -0.83 3.58 -2.04
C ILE A 58 -2.18 3.03 -2.53
N GLY A 59 -2.93 3.84 -3.28
CA GLY A 59 -4.23 3.42 -3.85
C GLY A 59 -4.09 2.39 -4.97
N GLY A 60 -2.96 2.41 -5.70
CA GLY A 60 -2.67 1.42 -6.72
C GLY A 60 -2.28 0.09 -6.13
N VAL A 61 -1.47 0.05 -5.06
CA VAL A 61 -1.08 -1.19 -4.35
C VAL A 61 -2.31 -1.98 -3.90
N LEU A 62 -3.28 -1.32 -3.27
CA LEU A 62 -4.53 -1.97 -2.86
C LEU A 62 -5.44 -2.29 -4.05
N GLY A 63 -5.25 -1.62 -5.18
CA GLY A 63 -6.06 -1.77 -6.38
C GLY A 63 -5.63 -2.89 -7.32
N GLN A 64 -4.33 -3.22 -7.35
CA GLN A 64 -3.74 -4.13 -8.34
C GLN A 64 -4.33 -5.55 -8.30
N GLU A 65 -4.29 -6.20 -9.46
CA GLU A 65 -4.50 -7.63 -9.58
C GLU A 65 -3.28 -8.41 -9.04
N ILE A 66 -3.49 -9.68 -8.72
CA ILE A 66 -2.44 -10.53 -8.13
C ILE A 66 -1.21 -10.61 -9.07
N ASP A 67 -1.45 -10.78 -10.36
CA ASP A 67 -0.37 -10.94 -11.34
C ASP A 67 0.46 -9.66 -11.49
N ASP A 68 -0.18 -8.48 -11.40
CA ASP A 68 0.51 -7.18 -11.43
C ASP A 68 1.37 -6.97 -10.18
N LEU A 69 0.89 -7.38 -9.00
CA LEU A 69 1.73 -7.36 -7.78
C LEU A 69 2.95 -8.27 -7.97
N LYS A 70 2.76 -9.47 -8.50
CA LYS A 70 3.83 -10.46 -8.70
C LYS A 70 4.90 -10.03 -9.71
N THR A 71 4.70 -8.96 -10.49
CA THR A 71 5.78 -8.40 -11.32
C THR A 71 6.88 -7.71 -10.51
N ILE A 72 6.60 -7.34 -9.26
CA ILE A 72 7.59 -6.74 -8.37
C ILE A 72 8.50 -7.82 -7.79
N GLU A 73 9.80 -7.71 -8.03
CA GLU A 73 10.81 -8.62 -7.50
C GLU A 73 10.79 -8.63 -5.95
N GLY A 74 10.71 -9.84 -5.39
CA GLY A 74 10.63 -10.10 -3.95
C GLY A 74 9.22 -10.39 -3.44
N ILE A 75 8.19 -10.23 -4.28
CA ILE A 75 6.81 -10.54 -3.90
C ILE A 75 6.59 -12.05 -3.82
N THR A 76 6.19 -12.49 -2.63
CA THR A 76 5.78 -13.87 -2.31
C THR A 76 4.26 -13.97 -2.20
N ASP A 77 3.71 -15.19 -2.19
CA ASP A 77 2.28 -15.38 -1.94
C ASP A 77 1.84 -14.81 -0.58
N SER A 78 2.70 -14.85 0.44
CA SER A 78 2.46 -14.20 1.74
C SER A 78 2.36 -12.67 1.62
N THR A 79 3.18 -12.06 0.75
CA THR A 79 3.12 -10.62 0.45
C THR A 79 1.77 -10.26 -0.17
N VAL A 80 1.35 -11.04 -1.17
CA VAL A 80 0.07 -10.86 -1.86
C VAL A 80 -1.08 -10.99 -0.86
N ALA A 81 -1.04 -12.01 0.01
CA ALA A 81 -2.06 -12.22 1.04
C ALA A 81 -2.18 -11.01 1.99
N VAL A 82 -1.07 -10.42 2.43
CA VAL A 82 -1.07 -9.19 3.25
C VAL A 82 -1.77 -8.05 2.51
N VAL A 83 -1.42 -7.80 1.25
CA VAL A 83 -2.03 -6.72 0.44
C VAL A 83 -3.53 -6.95 0.23
N LEU A 84 -3.94 -8.20 -0.05
CA LEU A 84 -5.35 -8.55 -0.20
C LEU A 84 -6.14 -8.34 1.10
N CYS A 85 -5.56 -8.71 2.25
CA CYS A 85 -6.17 -8.44 3.56
C CYS A 85 -6.33 -6.94 3.83
N LEU A 86 -5.33 -6.13 3.48
CA LEU A 86 -5.42 -4.66 3.59
C LEU A 86 -6.50 -4.08 2.69
N LYS A 87 -6.56 -4.52 1.42
CA LYS A 87 -7.62 -4.13 0.46
C LYS A 87 -9.00 -4.46 1.04
N GLU A 88 -9.18 -5.67 1.53
CA GLU A 88 -10.45 -6.13 2.05
C GLU A 88 -10.86 -5.39 3.34
N ALA A 89 -9.91 -5.09 4.24
CA ALA A 89 -10.16 -4.24 5.41
C ALA A 89 -10.64 -2.84 4.98
N ALA A 90 -9.96 -2.22 4.01
CA ALA A 90 -10.35 -0.92 3.47
C ALA A 90 -11.72 -0.94 2.76
N LYS A 91 -12.13 -2.08 2.16
CA LYS A 91 -13.46 -2.25 1.53
C LYS A 91 -14.58 -2.42 2.56
N ARG A 92 -14.30 -3.06 3.69
CA ARG A 92 -15.31 -3.37 4.71
C ARG A 92 -15.82 -2.14 5.44
N VAL A 93 -14.97 -1.16 5.72
CA VAL A 93 -15.36 0.09 6.41
C VAL A 93 -16.52 0.81 5.72
N PRO A 94 -16.42 1.24 4.44
CA PRO A 94 -17.54 1.91 3.78
C PRO A 94 -18.71 0.94 3.53
N ARG A 95 -18.45 -0.37 3.36
CA ARG A 95 -19.53 -1.36 3.21
C ARG A 95 -20.40 -1.47 4.46
N GLU A 96 -19.82 -1.34 5.66
CA GLU A 96 -20.57 -1.33 6.91
C GLU A 96 -21.44 -0.07 7.03
N GLU A 97 -20.97 1.08 6.57
CA GLU A 97 -21.77 2.31 6.50
C GLU A 97 -22.96 2.15 5.55
N LEU A 98 -22.77 1.53 4.38
CA LEU A 98 -23.84 1.28 3.42
C LEU A 98 -24.94 0.34 3.96
N LYS A 99 -24.62 -0.54 4.91
CA LYS A 99 -25.62 -1.43 5.53
C LYS A 99 -26.56 -0.71 6.51
N LYS A 100 -26.23 0.52 6.94
CA LYS A 100 -26.91 1.22 8.04
C LYS A 100 -27.97 2.26 7.60
N GLY A 101 -28.22 2.45 6.30
CA GLY A 101 -29.17 3.47 5.82
C GLY A 101 -29.68 3.26 4.39
N PRO A 102 -30.56 4.16 3.89
CA PRO A 102 -31.02 4.13 2.50
C PRO A 102 -29.85 4.33 1.54
N VAL A 103 -29.65 3.39 0.61
CA VAL A 103 -28.51 3.36 -0.31
C VAL A 103 -28.38 4.65 -1.15
N MET A 104 -29.50 5.33 -1.43
CA MET A 104 -29.57 6.52 -2.29
C MET A 104 -29.07 7.81 -1.61
N ASP A 105 -29.05 7.88 -0.28
CA ASP A 105 -28.64 9.10 0.44
C ASP A 105 -27.12 9.21 0.61
N ASN A 106 -26.35 8.18 0.20
CA ASN A 106 -24.95 8.06 0.56
C ASN A 106 -24.01 7.81 -0.64
N LEU A 107 -24.16 8.63 -1.68
CA LEU A 107 -23.35 8.59 -2.91
C LEU A 107 -21.84 8.67 -2.63
N GLU A 108 -21.42 9.48 -1.65
CA GLU A 108 -20.01 9.58 -1.27
C GLU A 108 -19.45 8.25 -0.72
N THR A 109 -20.21 7.55 0.14
CA THR A 109 -19.80 6.24 0.66
C THR A 109 -19.79 5.19 -0.45
N ILE A 110 -20.72 5.25 -1.40
CA ILE A 110 -20.69 4.40 -2.60
C ILE A 110 -19.41 4.65 -3.41
N VAL A 111 -19.06 5.92 -3.66
CA VAL A 111 -17.83 6.28 -4.39
C VAL A 111 -16.59 5.81 -3.65
N LYS A 112 -16.52 5.96 -2.32
CA LYS A 112 -15.40 5.45 -1.50
C LYS A 112 -15.29 3.94 -1.61
N TYR A 113 -16.39 3.20 -1.45
CA TYR A 113 -16.42 1.75 -1.60
C TYR A 113 -15.93 1.32 -2.99
N LEU A 114 -16.43 1.95 -4.05
CA LEU A 114 -16.05 1.62 -5.43
C LEU A 114 -14.58 1.92 -5.71
N ARG A 115 -14.05 3.06 -5.25
CA ARG A 115 -12.63 3.40 -5.40
C ARG A 115 -11.71 2.35 -4.78
N VAL A 116 -12.03 1.85 -3.59
CA VAL A 116 -11.23 0.78 -2.97
C VAL A 116 -11.47 -0.57 -3.66
N SER A 117 -12.71 -0.83 -4.09
CA SER A 117 -13.09 -2.10 -4.70
C SER A 117 -12.44 -2.34 -6.06
N ILE A 118 -12.43 -1.29 -6.89
CA ILE A 118 -11.93 -1.29 -8.26
C ILE A 118 -10.44 -0.92 -8.30
N GLY A 119 -9.95 -0.24 -7.25
CA GLY A 119 -8.61 0.31 -7.23
C GLY A 119 -8.52 1.66 -7.95
N VAL A 120 -7.49 2.45 -7.61
CA VAL A 120 -7.16 3.65 -8.37
C VAL A 120 -6.13 3.25 -9.42
N ARG A 121 -6.55 3.23 -10.69
CA ARG A 121 -5.61 3.12 -11.81
C ARG A 121 -4.86 4.45 -11.90
N GLN A 122 -3.58 4.46 -11.54
CA GLN A 122 -2.72 5.57 -11.89
C GLN A 122 -2.48 5.52 -13.40
N GLU A 123 -2.83 6.58 -14.13
CA GLU A 123 -2.34 6.73 -15.48
C GLU A 123 -0.83 6.92 -15.39
N VAL A 124 -0.08 5.93 -15.89
CA VAL A 124 1.36 6.07 -16.06
C VAL A 124 1.56 7.24 -17.01
N ARG A 125 2.03 8.38 -16.49
CA ARG A 125 2.36 9.54 -17.32
C ARG A 125 3.48 9.12 -18.27
N LYS A 126 3.14 8.81 -19.52
CA LYS A 126 4.05 8.30 -20.58
C LYS A 126 5.17 9.28 -20.97
N GLU A 127 5.40 10.35 -20.22
CA GLU A 127 6.35 11.41 -20.54
C GLU A 127 7.82 11.03 -20.32
N GLN A 128 8.12 9.87 -19.71
CA GLN A 128 9.52 9.43 -19.49
C GLN A 128 10.06 8.39 -20.49
N LEU A 129 9.22 7.82 -21.37
CA LEU A 129 9.68 6.81 -22.33
C LEU A 129 10.25 7.39 -23.64
N VAL A 130 10.13 8.69 -23.89
CA VAL A 130 10.61 9.32 -25.15
C VAL A 130 12.07 9.79 -25.08
N LYS A 131 12.68 9.89 -23.89
CA LYS A 131 14.06 10.40 -23.74
C LYS A 131 15.18 9.36 -23.90
N ILE A 132 14.86 8.08 -24.11
CA ILE A 132 15.87 7.01 -24.23
C ILE A 132 16.00 6.50 -25.68
N GLN A 133 15.15 6.94 -26.61
CA GLN A 133 15.25 6.53 -28.02
C GLN A 133 15.97 7.54 -28.94
N HIS A 134 16.44 8.68 -28.42
CA HIS A 134 17.14 9.71 -29.22
C HIS A 134 18.34 10.36 -28.50
N GLY A 135 19.09 9.58 -27.71
CA GLY A 135 20.33 10.04 -27.05
C GLY A 135 21.52 9.21 -27.48
#